data_AF-A0A7S2BCE9-F1
#
_entry.id   AF-A0A7S2BCE9-F1
#
_cell.length_a   1.000
_cell.length_b   1.000
_cell.length_c   1.000
_cell.angle_alpha   90.00
_cell.angle_beta   90.00
_cell.angle_gamma   90.00
#
_symmetry.space_group_name_H-M   'P 1'
#
loop_
_entity.id
_entity.type
_entity.pdbx_description
1 polymer ?
#
loop_
_entity_poly.entity_id
_entity_poly.type
_entity_poly.pdbx_seq_one_letter_code
_entity_poly.pdbx_strand_id
1 'polypeptide(L)'
;GNSFPPLPVEILCRGEFEPRYKSTIDVQEGDIPGLPLSVYGALAVPSDARTPGYSDDNSFFFYLFDPQDAGLGGASFDEGQYSVFGYVTDGADSIRSLGDGAVIQRVE
;
A
#
# COMPACT_ATOMS: atom_id res chain seq x y z
N GLY A 1 -2.67 -25.75 13.77
CA GLY A 1 -3.44 -25.10 12.69
C GLY A 1 -4.13 -23.90 13.27
N ASN A 2 -3.51 -22.73 13.17
CA ASN A 2 -4.18 -21.46 13.38
C ASN A 2 -4.07 -20.73 12.05
N SER A 3 -5.12 -20.80 11.24
CA SER A 3 -5.28 -19.88 10.14
C SER A 3 -5.89 -18.60 10.72
N PHE A 4 -5.20 -17.49 10.60
CA PHE A 4 -5.82 -16.20 10.84
C PHE A 4 -6.98 -16.01 9.84
N PRO A 5 -8.03 -15.25 10.20
CA PRO A 5 -9.03 -14.89 9.23
C PRO A 5 -8.36 -14.11 8.08
N PRO A 6 -8.83 -14.27 6.82
CA PRO A 6 -8.29 -13.50 5.69
C PRO A 6 -8.34 -12.00 5.96
N LEU A 7 -7.25 -11.30 5.69
CA LEU A 7 -7.15 -9.85 5.85
C LEU A 7 -7.86 -9.18 4.67
N PRO A 8 -8.98 -8.45 4.87
CA PRO A 8 -9.60 -7.71 3.77
C PRO A 8 -8.71 -6.54 3.36
N VAL A 9 -8.77 -6.17 2.07
CA VAL A 9 -8.32 -4.83 1.65
C VAL A 9 -9.18 -3.81 2.38
N GLU A 10 -8.55 -2.87 3.05
CA GLU A 10 -9.19 -1.80 3.81
C GLU A 10 -8.61 -0.45 3.38
N ILE A 11 -9.46 0.46 2.92
CA ILE A 11 -9.08 1.80 2.48
C ILE A 11 -10.11 2.80 3.00
N LEU A 12 -9.64 3.79 3.77
CA LEU A 12 -10.44 4.92 4.20
C LEU A 12 -10.30 6.06 3.19
N CYS A 13 -11.38 6.47 2.53
CA CYS A 13 -11.37 7.70 1.72
C CYS A 13 -11.47 8.95 2.61
N ARG A 14 -10.81 10.03 2.21
CA ARG A 14 -10.91 11.32 2.89
C ARG A 14 -12.35 11.82 2.90
N GLY A 15 -12.83 12.20 4.08
CA GLY A 15 -14.20 12.69 4.27
C GLY A 15 -15.21 11.58 4.54
N GLU A 16 -14.84 10.31 4.36
CA GLU A 16 -15.64 9.18 4.84
C GLU A 16 -15.42 8.93 6.33
N PHE A 17 -16.45 8.39 6.98
CA PHE A 17 -16.40 8.07 8.40
C PHE A 17 -15.85 6.65 8.65
N GLU A 18 -16.17 5.71 7.78
CA GLU A 18 -15.77 4.30 7.88
C GLU A 18 -14.96 3.91 6.65
N PRO A 19 -13.96 3.01 6.82
CA PRO A 19 -13.21 2.49 5.70
C PRO A 19 -14.06 1.55 4.85
N ARG A 20 -13.73 1.49 3.56
CA ARG A 20 -14.30 0.52 2.63
C ARG A 20 -13.52 -0.79 2.74
N TYR A 21 -14.24 -1.90 2.85
CA TYR A 21 -13.65 -3.24 2.98
C TYR A 21 -13.84 -4.05 1.72
N LYS A 22 -12.81 -4.82 1.35
CA LYS A 22 -12.78 -5.75 0.21
C LYS A 22 -12.97 -5.09 -1.15
N SER A 23 -12.72 -3.79 -1.24
CA SER A 23 -12.84 -3.00 -2.46
C SER A 23 -11.67 -2.05 -2.59
N THR A 24 -11.16 -1.90 -3.81
CA THR A 24 -10.30 -0.77 -4.19
C THR A 24 -11.15 0.48 -4.35
N ILE A 25 -10.50 1.63 -4.53
CA ILE A 25 -11.18 2.92 -4.74
C ILE A 25 -10.80 3.49 -6.11
N ASP A 26 -11.66 4.36 -6.65
CA ASP A 26 -11.42 5.00 -7.93
C ASP A 26 -10.96 6.45 -7.75
N VAL A 27 -9.65 6.64 -7.82
CA VAL A 27 -9.05 7.96 -7.69
C VAL A 27 -9.35 8.90 -8.86
N GLN A 28 -9.71 8.35 -10.04
CA GLN A 28 -10.07 9.18 -11.20
C GLN A 28 -11.46 9.78 -11.05
N GLU A 29 -12.36 9.08 -10.34
CA GLU A 29 -13.70 9.55 -9.98
C GLU A 29 -13.71 10.41 -8.70
N GLY A 30 -12.54 10.69 -8.12
CA GLY A 30 -12.36 11.62 -7.01
C GLY A 30 -12.29 11.00 -5.62
N ASP A 31 -12.24 9.68 -5.49
CA ASP A 31 -11.91 9.04 -4.22
C ASP A 31 -10.45 9.35 -3.84
N ILE A 32 -10.22 9.93 -2.67
CA ILE A 32 -8.86 10.27 -2.22
C ILE A 32 -8.55 9.40 -1.00
N PRO A 33 -7.54 8.51 -1.03
CA PRO A 33 -7.19 7.70 0.12
C PRO A 33 -6.67 8.58 1.27
N GLY A 34 -7.02 8.21 2.50
CA GLY A 34 -6.49 8.84 3.72
C GLY A 34 -4.98 8.61 3.85
N LEU A 35 -4.52 7.41 3.46
CA LEU A 35 -3.11 7.05 3.36
C LEU A 35 -2.75 6.84 1.87
N PRO A 36 -2.18 7.84 1.20
CA PRO A 36 -1.78 7.73 -0.21
C PRO A 36 -0.62 6.75 -0.40
N LEU A 37 -0.69 5.94 -1.46
CA LEU A 37 0.42 5.14 -1.99
C LEU A 37 1.48 6.03 -2.63
N SER A 38 1.09 7.18 -3.17
CA SER A 38 1.93 8.16 -3.89
C SER A 38 2.90 8.94 -2.97
N VAL A 39 3.56 8.23 -2.07
CA VAL A 39 4.57 8.74 -1.14
C VAL A 39 5.77 7.82 -1.22
N TYR A 40 6.96 8.40 -1.39
CA TYR A 40 8.20 7.62 -1.41
C TYR A 40 8.38 6.88 -0.09
N GLY A 41 8.52 5.55 -0.15
CA GLY A 41 8.66 4.72 1.04
C GLY A 41 7.32 4.39 1.72
N ALA A 42 6.19 4.48 1.02
CA ALA A 42 4.93 3.93 1.53
C ALA A 42 5.07 2.41 1.76
N LEU A 43 4.51 1.90 2.85
CA LEU A 43 4.39 0.48 3.11
C LEU A 43 2.98 0.03 2.77
N ALA A 44 2.87 -0.95 1.88
CA ALA A 44 1.60 -1.49 1.44
C ALA A 44 1.61 -3.02 1.40
N VAL A 45 0.42 -3.60 1.52
CA VAL A 45 0.20 -5.04 1.43
C VAL A 45 -0.32 -5.37 0.02
N PRO A 46 0.29 -6.32 -0.70
CA PRO A 46 -0.20 -6.72 -2.01
C PRO A 46 -1.54 -7.46 -1.89
N SER A 47 -2.34 -7.45 -2.94
CA SER A 47 -3.61 -8.19 -2.99
C SER A 47 -3.37 -9.70 -3.10
N ASP A 48 -4.18 -10.53 -2.43
CA ASP A 48 -4.15 -11.99 -2.61
C ASP A 48 -4.69 -12.35 -4.00
N ALA A 49 -3.81 -12.93 -4.83
CA ALA A 49 -4.14 -13.31 -6.20
C ALA A 49 -5.25 -14.37 -6.31
N ARG A 50 -5.54 -15.12 -5.24
CA ARG A 50 -6.54 -16.20 -5.20
C ARG A 50 -7.90 -15.72 -4.71
N THR A 51 -7.91 -14.63 -3.94
CA THR A 51 -9.12 -14.09 -3.29
C THR A 51 -9.17 -12.58 -3.45
N PRO A 52 -9.78 -12.07 -4.54
CA PRO A 52 -9.97 -10.64 -4.75
C PRO A 52 -10.66 -9.96 -3.57
N GLY A 53 -10.22 -8.75 -3.24
CA GLY A 53 -10.69 -8.00 -2.08
C GLY A 53 -10.01 -8.40 -0.75
N TYR A 54 -9.06 -9.33 -0.78
CA TYR A 54 -8.23 -9.64 0.38
C TYR A 54 -6.78 -9.33 0.09
N SER A 55 -6.05 -8.96 1.14
CA SER A 55 -4.61 -8.73 1.13
C SER A 55 -3.87 -10.05 1.37
N ASP A 56 -2.67 -10.15 0.83
CA ASP A 56 -1.73 -11.20 1.21
C ASP A 56 -1.39 -11.08 2.70
N ASP A 57 -1.34 -12.20 3.40
CA ASP A 57 -1.17 -12.22 4.86
C ASP A 57 0.28 -12.41 5.32
N ASN A 58 1.22 -12.53 4.38
CA ASN A 58 2.59 -12.91 4.68
C ASN A 58 3.66 -12.06 3.96
N SER A 59 3.26 -11.00 3.27
CA SER A 59 4.17 -10.11 2.57
C SER A 59 3.70 -8.67 2.62
N PHE A 60 4.66 -7.75 2.49
CA PHE A 60 4.43 -6.34 2.27
C PHE A 60 5.54 -5.83 1.35
N PHE A 61 5.38 -4.62 0.81
CA PHE A 61 6.40 -3.98 0.00
C PHE A 61 6.57 -2.51 0.36
N PHE A 62 7.77 -2.00 0.09
CA PHE A 62 8.04 -0.56 0.04
C PHE A 62 7.71 -0.07 -1.36
N TYR A 63 6.85 0.93 -1.46
CA TYR A 63 6.56 1.60 -2.71
C TYR A 63 7.51 2.79 -2.88
N LEU A 64 8.44 2.65 -3.83
CA LEU A 64 9.43 3.67 -4.15
C LEU A 64 8.88 4.66 -5.19
N PHE A 65 7.83 5.39 -4.81
CA PHE A 65 7.16 6.33 -5.72
C PHE A 65 8.15 7.33 -6.34
N ASP A 66 8.17 7.40 -7.67
CA ASP A 66 8.86 8.45 -8.41
C ASP A 66 7.83 9.47 -8.93
N PRO A 67 7.89 10.74 -8.50
CA PRO A 67 6.98 11.78 -8.99
C PRO A 67 7.04 12.01 -10.51
N GLN A 68 8.11 11.56 -11.19
CA GLN A 68 8.22 11.63 -12.65
C GLN A 68 7.28 10.63 -13.35
N ASP A 69 6.93 9.54 -12.67
CA ASP A 69 6.00 8.51 -13.15
C ASP A 69 4.56 8.81 -12.71
N ALA A 70 4.32 9.97 -12.09
CA ALA A 70 3.01 10.33 -11.60
C ALA A 70 2.02 10.59 -12.74
N GLY A 71 0.80 10.08 -12.57
CA GLY A 71 -0.35 10.39 -13.39
C GLY A 71 -0.96 11.75 -13.07
N LEU A 72 -2.23 11.93 -13.49
CA LEU A 72 -2.97 13.17 -13.25
C LEU A 72 -3.01 13.50 -11.75
N GLY A 73 -2.72 14.76 -11.39
CA GLY A 73 -2.76 15.22 -10.00
C GLY A 73 -1.56 14.79 -9.15
N GLY A 74 -0.52 14.20 -9.75
CA GLY A 74 0.67 13.77 -9.02
C GLY A 74 0.51 12.43 -8.30
N ALA A 75 -0.52 11.65 -8.64
CA ALA A 75 -0.79 10.35 -8.04
C ALA A 75 -0.14 9.20 -8.82
N SER A 76 0.19 8.13 -8.12
CA SER A 76 0.54 6.82 -8.68
C SER A 76 -0.64 6.26 -9.49
N PHE A 77 -0.33 5.52 -10.55
CA PHE A 77 -1.33 4.76 -11.31
C PHE A 77 -1.98 3.64 -10.50
N ASP A 78 -1.30 3.14 -9.47
CA ASP A 78 -1.80 2.10 -8.57
C ASP A 78 -2.46 2.68 -7.30
N GLU A 79 -2.66 3.99 -7.24
CA GLU A 79 -3.29 4.64 -6.10
C GLU A 79 -4.68 4.04 -5.84
N GLY A 80 -4.98 3.77 -4.58
CA GLY A 80 -6.24 3.13 -4.17
C GLY A 80 -6.37 1.63 -4.46
N GLN A 81 -5.32 0.97 -4.97
CA GLN A 81 -5.35 -0.48 -5.26
C GLN A 81 -4.84 -1.37 -4.12
N TYR A 82 -4.08 -0.81 -3.16
CA TYR A 82 -3.46 -1.55 -2.07
C TYR A 82 -3.80 -0.96 -0.71
N SER A 83 -3.75 -1.78 0.34
CA SER A 83 -3.84 -1.31 1.72
C SER A 83 -2.48 -0.76 2.16
N VAL A 84 -2.38 0.57 2.17
CA VAL A 84 -1.24 1.30 2.74
C VAL A 84 -1.41 1.36 4.25
N PHE A 85 -0.36 0.99 5.00
CA PHE A 85 -0.42 0.93 6.46
C PHE A 85 0.68 1.74 7.17
N GLY A 86 1.61 2.33 6.42
CA GLY A 86 2.66 3.14 7.01
C GLY A 86 3.55 3.82 5.99
N TYR A 87 4.48 4.61 6.50
CA TYR A 87 5.50 5.30 5.72
C TYR A 87 6.84 5.19 6.41
N VAL A 88 7.89 5.11 5.61
CA VAL A 88 9.25 5.23 6.08
C VAL A 88 9.49 6.69 6.47
N THR A 89 9.79 6.92 7.75
CA THR A 89 10.08 8.27 8.27
C THR A 89 11.57 8.51 8.49
N ASP A 90 12.39 7.45 8.50
CA ASP A 90 13.84 7.51 8.61
C ASP A 90 14.49 6.39 7.77
N GLY A 91 15.70 6.62 7.27
CA GLY A 91 16.44 5.65 6.46
C GLY A 91 15.95 5.45 5.02
N ALA A 92 15.13 6.36 4.48
CA ALA A 92 14.55 6.29 3.14
C ALA A 92 15.59 6.07 2.01
N ASP A 93 16.75 6.73 2.09
CA ASP A 93 17.84 6.59 1.11
C ASP A 93 18.39 5.15 1.04
N SER A 94 18.36 4.43 2.17
CA SER A 94 18.84 3.04 2.23
C SER A 94 17.90 2.11 1.47
N ILE A 95 16.59 2.38 1.51
CA ILE A 95 15.57 1.54 0.86
C ILE A 95 15.74 1.53 -0.66
N ARG A 96 16.11 2.67 -1.27
CA ARG A 96 16.43 2.74 -2.71
C ARG A 96 17.54 1.78 -3.12
N SER A 97 18.47 1.53 -2.21
CA SER A 97 19.65 0.68 -2.46
C SER A 97 19.45 -0.79 -2.10
N LEU A 98 18.27 -1.16 -1.57
CA LEU A 98 17.95 -2.57 -1.34
C LEU A 98 17.87 -3.29 -2.69
N GLY A 99 18.81 -4.20 -2.90
CA GLY A 99 18.85 -5.06 -4.07
C GLY A 99 18.24 -6.43 -3.79
N ASP A 100 18.23 -7.25 -4.83
CA ASP A 100 17.81 -8.64 -4.75
C ASP A 100 18.57 -9.40 -3.64
N GLY A 101 17.84 -10.19 -2.86
CA GLY A 101 18.40 -10.96 -1.76
C GLY A 101 18.63 -10.19 -0.47
N ALA A 102 18.22 -8.92 -0.38
CA ALA A 102 18.13 -8.23 0.91
C ALA A 102 17.20 -8.98 1.88
N VAL A 103 17.59 -9.06 3.16
CA VAL A 103 16.86 -9.80 4.19
C VAL A 103 16.57 -8.89 5.37
N ILE A 104 15.31 -8.84 5.79
CA ILE A 104 14.91 -8.21 7.05
C ILE A 104 15.45 -9.07 8.20
N GLN A 105 16.47 -8.58 8.89
CA GLN A 105 17.08 -9.30 10.01
C GLN A 105 16.24 -9.22 11.29
N ARG A 106 15.58 -8.08 11.52
CA ARG A 106 14.78 -7.84 12.71
C ARG A 106 13.73 -6.76 12.47
N VAL A 107 12.59 -6.91 13.12
CA VAL A 107 11.58 -5.88 13.37
C VAL A 107 11.44 -5.79 14.90
N GLU A 108 11.45 -4.58 15.46
CA GLU A 108 11.32 -4.32 16.90
C GLU A 108 9.97 -3.69 17.24
#